data_AF-A0A7S4LXM5-F1
#
_entry.id   AF-A0A7S4LXM5-F1
#
_cell.length_a   1.000
_cell.length_b   1.000
_cell.length_c   1.000
_cell.angle_alpha   90.00
_cell.angle_beta   90.00
_cell.angle_gamma   90.00
#
_symmetry.space_group_name_H-M   'P 1'
#
loop_
_entity.id
_entity.type
_entity.pdbx_description
1 polymer ?
#
loop_
_entity_poly.entity_id
_entity_poly.type
_entity_poly.pdbx_seq_one_letter_code
_entity_poly.pdbx_strand_id
1 'polypeptide(L)'
;MVGEHSPDQPQRSTQYLYKEDSYEPLARVDRHGDSSEIYWYHSELNGLPERMTDAQGKVVWHGRFSAWGATDAESGTLATAQNLRYQGQYLDRDKSANG
;
A
#
# COMPACT_ATOMS: atom_id res chain seq x y z
N MET A 1 3.22 -3.63 13.14
CA MET A 1 3.89 -2.93 12.02
C MET A 1 4.61 -3.96 11.18
N VAL A 2 4.53 -3.88 9.86
CA VAL A 2 5.27 -4.76 8.93
C VAL A 2 6.01 -3.87 7.93
N GLY A 3 7.25 -4.23 7.56
CA GLY A 3 8.10 -3.46 6.67
C GLY A 3 8.54 -4.23 5.43
N GLU A 4 8.63 -3.54 4.30
CA GLU A 4 9.25 -3.99 3.06
C GLU A 4 10.52 -3.14 2.81
N HIS A 5 11.60 -3.79 2.39
CA HIS A 5 12.85 -3.13 1.97
C HIS A 5 13.10 -3.45 0.51
N SER A 6 13.50 -2.45 -0.27
CA SER A 6 13.98 -2.69 -1.63
C SER A 6 15.44 -3.17 -1.55
N PRO A 7 15.77 -4.41 -1.96
CA PRO A 7 17.15 -4.91 -1.93
C PRO A 7 18.10 -4.05 -2.79
N ASP A 8 17.59 -3.47 -3.87
CA ASP A 8 18.35 -2.62 -4.79
C ASP A 8 18.49 -1.16 -4.31
N GLN A 9 17.72 -0.77 -3.30
CA GLN A 9 17.70 0.60 -2.77
C GLN A 9 17.59 0.56 -1.25
N PRO A 10 18.70 0.30 -0.52
CA PRO A 10 18.68 0.09 0.93
C PRO A 10 18.19 1.29 1.74
N GLN A 11 18.23 2.49 1.13
CA GLN A 11 17.68 3.72 1.71
C GLN A 11 16.16 3.85 1.54
N ARG A 12 15.51 2.91 0.85
CA ARG A 12 14.06 2.86 0.67
C ARG A 12 13.45 1.77 1.53
N SER A 13 12.48 2.15 2.33
CA SER A 13 11.65 1.19 3.07
C SER A 13 10.20 1.65 3.08
N THR A 14 9.28 0.70 2.96
CA THR A 14 7.85 0.91 3.15
C THR A 14 7.44 0.24 4.45
N GLN A 15 6.69 0.93 5.31
CA GLN A 15 6.11 0.35 6.52
C GLN A 15 4.60 0.50 6.53
N TYR A 16 3.91 -0.55 6.95
CA TYR A 16 2.46 -0.55 7.09
C TYR A 16 2.07 -0.55 8.57
N LEU A 17 1.17 0.37 8.90
CA LEU A 17 0.52 0.52 10.18
C LEU A 17 -0.89 -0.08 10.09
N TYR A 18 -1.25 -0.88 11.08
CA TYR A 18 -2.53 -1.57 11.17
C TYR A 18 -3.26 -1.16 12.44
N LYS A 19 -4.58 -1.28 12.42
CA LYS A 19 -5.41 -1.08 13.61
C LYS A 19 -5.09 -2.16 14.66
N GLU A 20 -5.21 -1.79 15.92
CA GLU A 20 -4.95 -2.72 17.04
C GLU A 20 -5.85 -3.95 16.93
N ASP A 21 -5.26 -5.12 17.19
CA ASP A 21 -5.89 -6.45 17.07
C ASP A 21 -6.58 -6.73 15.71
N SER A 22 -6.11 -6.10 14.63
CA SER A 22 -6.66 -6.24 13.29
C SER A 22 -5.57 -6.20 12.21
N TYR A 23 -5.92 -6.68 11.02
CA TYR A 23 -5.12 -6.55 9.81
C TYR A 23 -5.67 -5.46 8.87
N GLU A 24 -6.60 -4.64 9.36
CA GLU A 24 -7.10 -3.45 8.67
C GLU A 24 -5.97 -2.41 8.58
N PRO A 25 -5.55 -2.01 7.36
CA PRO A 25 -4.48 -1.05 7.20
C PRO A 25 -4.96 0.36 7.55
N LEU A 26 -4.18 1.07 8.35
CA LEU A 26 -4.43 2.47 8.72
C LEU A 26 -3.60 3.43 7.88
N ALA A 27 -2.30 3.15 7.78
CA ALA A 27 -1.38 4.04 7.10
C ALA A 27 -0.16 3.30 6.55
N ARG A 28 0.48 3.93 5.59
CA ARG A 28 1.76 3.53 4.99
C ARG A 28 2.77 4.64 5.23
N VAL A 29 3.99 4.26 5.60
CA VAL A 29 5.13 5.18 5.74
C VAL A 29 6.20 4.77 4.75
N ASP A 30 6.46 5.64 3.78
CA ASP A 30 7.56 5.48 2.82
C ASP A 30 8.74 6.30 3.30
N ARG A 31 9.90 5.66 3.49
CA ARG A 31 11.15 6.32 3.86
C ARG A 31 12.11 6.31 2.68
N HIS A 32 12.79 7.43 2.50
CA HIS A 32 13.83 7.64 1.49
C HIS A 32 15.02 8.36 2.12
N GLY A 33 15.98 7.60 2.66
CA GLY A 33 17.06 8.17 3.47
C GLY A 33 16.50 8.81 4.74
N ASP A 34 16.76 10.11 4.93
CA ASP A 34 16.32 10.87 6.10
C ASP A 34 14.90 11.45 5.97
N SER A 35 14.26 11.33 4.79
CA SER A 35 12.89 11.80 4.57
C SER A 35 11.86 10.67 4.74
N SER A 36 10.65 11.04 5.17
CA SER A 36 9.52 10.12 5.25
C SER A 36 8.23 10.77 4.81
N GLU A 37 7.41 10.03 4.08
CA GLU A 37 6.06 10.41 3.69
C GLU A 37 5.05 9.45 4.31
N ILE A 38 3.90 9.99 4.75
CA ILE A 38 2.82 9.20 5.35
C ILE A 38 1.61 9.28 4.44
N TYR A 39 1.01 8.12 4.19
CA TYR A 39 -0.19 7.94 3.40
C TYR A 39 -1.24 7.22 4.23
N TRP A 40 -2.48 7.68 4.19
CA TRP A 40 -3.59 7.09 4.96
C TRP A 40 -4.48 6.25 4.07
N TYR A 41 -4.78 5.03 4.49
CA TYR A 41 -5.69 4.14 3.79
C TYR A 41 -7.15 4.49 4.08
N HIS A 42 -7.97 4.38 3.04
CA HIS A 42 -9.42 4.40 3.11
C HIS A 42 -9.89 3.06 2.58
N SER A 43 -10.45 2.23 3.45
CA SER A 43 -10.86 0.86 3.13
C SER A 43 -12.37 0.75 3.00
N GLU A 44 -12.83 -0.14 2.12
CA GLU A 44 -14.21 -0.56 2.00
C GLU A 44 -14.66 -1.37 3.23
N LEU A 45 -15.98 -1.56 3.40
CA LEU A 45 -16.55 -2.32 4.53
C LEU A 45 -16.03 -3.77 4.61
N ASN A 46 -15.63 -4.35 3.48
CA ASN A 46 -15.07 -5.70 3.42
C ASN A 46 -13.55 -5.75 3.69
N GLY A 47 -12.93 -4.61 4.02
CA GLY A 47 -11.50 -4.49 4.35
C GLY A 47 -10.56 -4.35 3.15
N LEU A 48 -11.07 -4.19 1.93
CA LEU A 48 -10.25 -3.88 0.76
C LEU A 48 -9.82 -2.40 0.78
N PRO A 49 -8.53 -2.08 0.57
CA PRO A 49 -8.08 -0.69 0.47
C PRO A 49 -8.60 -0.05 -0.83
N GLU A 50 -9.48 0.95 -0.73
CA GLU A 50 -10.05 1.67 -1.89
C GLU A 50 -9.10 2.78 -2.37
N ARG A 51 -8.60 3.59 -1.44
CA ARG A 51 -7.81 4.80 -1.73
C ARG A 51 -6.74 5.07 -0.70
N MET A 52 -5.75 5.88 -1.08
CA MET A 52 -4.84 6.52 -0.14
C MET A 52 -4.78 8.03 -0.34
N THR A 53 -4.64 8.76 0.77
CA THR A 53 -4.42 10.21 0.77
C THR A 53 -3.08 10.59 1.36
N ASP A 54 -2.50 11.70 0.91
CA ASP A 54 -1.35 12.36 1.55
C ASP A 54 -1.76 13.20 2.77
N ALA A 55 -0.79 13.90 3.37
CA ALA A 55 -1.00 14.72 4.56
C ALA A 55 -1.88 15.95 4.32
N GLN A 56 -2.10 16.32 3.06
CA GLN A 56 -3.00 17.39 2.64
C GLN A 56 -4.40 16.86 2.30
N GLY A 57 -4.63 15.56 2.44
CA GLY A 57 -5.90 14.91 2.11
C GLY A 57 -6.10 14.68 0.61
N LYS A 58 -5.07 14.88 -0.23
CA LYS A 58 -5.17 14.63 -1.67
C LYS A 58 -5.05 13.14 -1.93
N VAL A 59 -5.92 12.62 -2.79
CA VAL A 59 -5.84 11.22 -3.24
C VAL A 59 -4.58 11.04 -4.09
N VAL A 60 -3.70 10.14 -3.63
CA VAL A 60 -2.43 9.80 -4.31
C VAL A 60 -2.44 8.39 -4.89
N TRP A 61 -3.39 7.55 -4.49
CA TRP A 61 -3.59 6.21 -5.03
C TRP A 61 -5.06 5.81 -4.91
N HIS A 62 -5.55 5.05 -5.90
CA HIS A 62 -6.88 4.45 -5.94
C HIS A 62 -6.79 3.04 -6.53
N GLY A 63 -7.35 2.07 -5.82
CA GLY A 63 -7.51 0.69 -6.28
C GLY A 63 -8.95 0.42 -6.68
N ARG A 64 -9.14 -0.37 -7.73
CA ARG A 64 -10.44 -0.96 -8.08
C ARG A 64 -10.28 -2.46 -8.09
N PHE A 65 -11.17 -3.13 -7.38
CA PHE A 65 -11.13 -4.58 -7.21
C PHE A 65 -12.48 -5.16 -7.63
N SER A 66 -12.43 -6.34 -8.24
CA SER A 66 -13.62 -7.15 -8.44
C SER A 66 -14.24 -7.56 -7.10
N ALA A 67 -15.49 -8.05 -7.12
CA ALA A 67 -16.18 -8.53 -5.91
C ALA A 67 -15.42 -9.65 -5.16
N TRP A 68 -14.50 -10.34 -5.84
CA TRP A 68 -13.65 -11.40 -5.29
C TRP A 68 -12.21 -10.95 -4.98
N GLY A 69 -11.93 -9.63 -5.06
CA GLY A 69 -10.66 -9.01 -4.67
C GLY A 69 -9.51 -9.18 -5.64
N ALA A 70 -9.77 -9.63 -6.86
CA ALA A 70 -8.80 -9.46 -7.93
C ALA A 70 -8.69 -7.97 -8.27
N THR A 71 -7.45 -7.46 -8.38
CA THR A 71 -7.19 -6.08 -8.83
C THR A 71 -7.63 -5.93 -10.28
N ASP A 72 -8.57 -5.02 -10.51
CA ASP A 72 -9.02 -4.65 -11.85
C ASP A 72 -8.18 -3.50 -12.41
N ALA A 73 -7.90 -2.49 -11.57
CA ALA A 73 -7.09 -1.34 -11.93
C ALA A 73 -6.49 -0.64 -10.71
N GLU A 74 -5.33 -0.03 -10.89
CA GLU A 74 -4.72 0.90 -9.94
C GLU A 74 -4.36 2.20 -10.67
N SER A 75 -4.57 3.33 -10.03
CA SER A 75 -4.16 4.64 -10.56
C SER A 75 -3.71 5.57 -9.44
N GLY A 76 -2.95 6.61 -9.78
CA GLY A 76 -2.49 7.60 -8.82
C GLY A 76 -1.12 8.17 -9.15
N THR A 77 -0.61 8.99 -8.23
CA THR A 77 0.71 9.63 -8.29
C THR A 77 1.68 9.06 -7.27
N LEU A 78 1.29 8.01 -6.54
CA LEU A 78 2.14 7.33 -5.58
C LEU A 78 3.39 6.78 -6.27
N ALA A 79 4.56 7.17 -5.76
CA ALA A 79 5.85 6.84 -6.39
C ALA A 79 6.21 5.35 -6.26
N THR A 80 5.77 4.69 -5.19
CA THR A 80 6.02 3.28 -4.93
C THR A 80 4.74 2.48 -5.14
N ALA A 81 4.84 1.30 -5.76
CA ALA A 81 3.71 0.40 -5.91
C ALA A 81 3.00 0.14 -4.57
N GLN A 82 1.67 0.10 -4.58
CA GLN A 82 0.88 -0.35 -3.44
C GLN A 82 0.76 -1.88 -3.51
N ASN A 83 1.14 -2.55 -2.42
CA ASN A 83 1.26 -4.01 -2.39
C ASN A 83 0.25 -4.70 -1.47
N LEU A 84 -0.62 -4.00 -0.72
CA LEU A 84 -1.64 -4.68 0.11
C LEU A 84 -2.88 -5.02 -0.72
N ARG A 85 -3.39 -6.26 -0.59
CA ARG A 85 -4.67 -6.68 -1.19
C ARG A 85 -5.76 -6.89 -0.16
N TYR A 86 -5.71 -8.00 0.57
CA TYR A 86 -6.62 -8.32 1.66
C TYR A 86 -5.90 -8.21 3.00
N GLN A 87 -6.65 -8.24 4.09
CA GLN A 87 -6.12 -8.30 5.46
C GLN A 87 -4.94 -9.30 5.57
N GLY A 88 -3.73 -8.77 5.76
CA GLY A 88 -2.50 -9.55 5.90
C GLY A 88 -1.92 -10.15 4.60
N GLN A 89 -2.46 -9.85 3.43
CA GLN A 89 -2.00 -10.36 2.14
C GLN A 89 -1.28 -9.29 1.30
N TYR A 90 -0.07 -9.64 0.85
CA TYR A 90 0.78 -8.80 0.00
C TYR A 90 0.79 -9.33 -1.44
N LEU A 91 0.76 -8.42 -2.41
CA LEU A 91 1.00 -8.70 -3.81
C LEU A 91 2.51 -8.83 -4.03
N ASP A 92 2.98 -10.06 -4.24
CA ASP A 92 4.35 -10.31 -4.70
C ASP A 92 4.47 -9.91 -6.18
N ARG A 93 4.95 -8.69 -6.45
CA ARG A 93 5.20 -8.20 -7.82
C ARG A 93 6.51 -8.75 -8.40
N ASP A 94 7.39 -9.37 -7.60
CA ASP A 94 8.68 -9.89 -8.08
C ASP A 94 8.54 -11.17 -8.93
N LYS A 95 7.35 -11.76 -9.01
CA LYS A 95 7.07 -12.97 -9.79
C LYS A 95 6.48 -12.72 -11.19
N SER A 96 6.18 -11.47 -11.55
CA SER A 96 5.48 -11.16 -12.80
C SER A 96 6.39 -10.85 -14.00
N ALA A 97 7.71 -10.80 -13.84
CA ALA A 97 8.65 -10.71 -14.96
C ALA A 97 9.08 -12.12 -15.40
N ASN A 98 8.16 -12.87 -16.01
CA ASN A 98 8.47 -13.90 -17.01
C ASN A 98 7.18 -14.37 -17.69
N GLY A 99 7.04 -13.96 -18.94
CA GLY A 99 5.95 -14.30 -19.85
C GLY A 99 6.09 -13.48 -21.12
#